data_AF-A0A938XAN6-F1
#
_entry.id   AF-A0A938XAN6-F1
#
_cell.length_a   1.000
_cell.length_b   1.000
_cell.length_c   1.000
_cell.angle_alpha   90.00
_cell.angle_beta   90.00
_cell.angle_gamma   90.00
#
_symmetry.space_group_name_H-M   'P 1'
#
loop_
_entity.id
_entity.type
_entity.pdbx_description
1 polymer ?
#
loop_
_entity_poly.entity_id
_entity_poly.type
_entity_poly.pdbx_seq_one_letter_code
_entity_poly.pdbx_strand_id
1 'polypeptide(L)'
;MDHSEKVSWLIRELKKENPGYAALREPVDEKERRRLLRSLMNVRWPGEVSAEFLRVQDELLQEELRARGIVHGDALPVIRDEYACTAVKNDDRIVLWRGDITTLEVDAIVNAANSQMLGCFVPCHGCIDNAIPHSITQGFTWSSKIECCCT
;
A
#
# COMPACT_ATOMS: atom_id res chain seq x y z
N MET A 1 -13.57 15.05 6.15
CA MET A 1 -14.05 13.70 6.52
C MET A 1 -13.06 13.14 7.51
N ASP A 2 -13.53 12.62 8.64
CA ASP A 2 -12.68 11.84 9.52
C ASP A 2 -12.29 10.49 8.88
N HIS A 3 -11.35 9.76 9.49
CA HIS A 3 -10.85 8.50 8.96
C HIS A 3 -11.98 7.48 8.70
N SER A 4 -12.87 7.30 9.67
CA SER A 4 -14.02 6.38 9.62
C SER A 4 -15.00 6.76 8.49
N GLU A 5 -15.27 8.05 8.32
CA GLU A 5 -16.09 8.59 7.24
C GLU A 5 -15.46 8.33 5.86
N LYS A 6 -14.14 8.54 5.71
CA LYS A 6 -13.41 8.26 4.47
C LYS A 6 -13.53 6.78 4.09
N VAL A 7 -13.28 5.87 5.03
CA VAL A 7 -13.39 4.42 4.78
C VAL A 7 -14.81 4.05 4.36
N SER A 8 -15.82 4.54 5.08
CA SER A 8 -17.24 4.24 4.78
C SER A 8 -17.65 4.75 3.40
N TRP A 9 -17.20 5.97 3.05
CA TRP A 9 -17.48 6.57 1.75
C TRP A 9 -16.82 5.78 0.61
N LEU A 10 -15.54 5.40 0.74
CA LEU A 10 -14.83 4.59 -0.26
C LEU A 10 -15.51 3.24 -0.48
N ILE A 11 -15.97 2.57 0.59
CA ILE A 11 -16.73 1.32 0.48
C ILE A 11 -18.01 1.53 -0.31
N ARG A 12 -18.75 2.61 -0.03
CA ARG A 12 -20.00 2.92 -0.75
C ARG A 12 -19.76 3.18 -2.22
N GLU A 13 -18.71 3.90 -2.59
CA GLU A 13 -18.35 4.11 -4.00
C GLU A 13 -18.01 2.80 -4.70
N LEU A 14 -17.15 1.94 -4.10
CA LEU A 14 -16.80 0.64 -4.68
C LEU A 14 -18.03 -0.28 -4.82
N LYS A 15 -18.97 -0.23 -3.89
CA LYS A 15 -20.22 -1.01 -3.97
C LYS A 15 -21.12 -0.58 -5.13
N LYS A 16 -21.02 0.65 -5.64
CA LYS A 16 -21.79 1.11 -6.80
C LYS A 16 -21.27 0.49 -8.11
N GLU A 17 -19.99 0.13 -8.16
CA GLU A 17 -19.36 -0.41 -9.37
C GLU A 17 -19.83 -1.84 -9.70
N ASN A 18 -20.30 -2.61 -8.71
CA ASN A 18 -20.78 -3.96 -8.91
C ASN A 18 -22.06 -4.24 -8.10
N PRO A 19 -23.22 -4.48 -8.77
CA PRO A 19 -24.47 -4.82 -8.10
C PRO A 19 -24.38 -6.02 -7.15
N GLY A 20 -23.48 -6.97 -7.41
CA GLY A 20 -23.24 -8.12 -6.54
C GLY A 20 -22.74 -7.75 -5.14
N TYR A 21 -22.19 -6.55 -4.95
CA TYR A 21 -21.75 -6.05 -3.65
C TYR A 21 -22.87 -5.40 -2.84
N ALA A 22 -24.04 -5.15 -3.43
CA ALA A 22 -25.15 -4.48 -2.73
C ALA A 22 -25.52 -5.20 -1.41
N ALA A 23 -25.46 -6.53 -1.41
CA ALA A 23 -25.78 -7.38 -0.25
C ALA A 23 -24.70 -7.38 0.85
N LEU A 24 -23.48 -6.90 0.58
CA LEU A 24 -22.42 -6.84 1.59
C LEU A 24 -22.79 -5.84 2.68
N ARG A 25 -22.86 -6.31 3.92
CA ARG A 25 -23.09 -5.45 5.08
C ARG A 25 -21.79 -4.73 5.45
N GLU A 26 -21.88 -3.44 5.69
CA GLU A 26 -20.76 -2.67 6.21
C GLU A 26 -20.60 -2.97 7.71
N PRO A 27 -19.41 -3.44 8.16
CA PRO A 27 -19.16 -3.70 9.58
C PRO A 27 -19.21 -2.40 10.40
N VAL A 28 -19.67 -2.51 11.66
CA VAL A 28 -19.62 -1.40 12.63
C VAL A 28 -18.20 -1.22 13.18
N ASP A 29 -17.47 -2.32 13.34
CA ASP A 29 -16.09 -2.30 13.79
C ASP A 29 -15.16 -1.68 12.74
N GLU A 30 -14.32 -0.75 13.17
CA GLU A 30 -13.46 0.03 12.28
C GLU A 30 -12.43 -0.85 11.55
N LYS A 31 -11.85 -1.83 12.25
CA LYS A 31 -10.83 -2.73 11.69
C LYS A 31 -11.45 -3.64 10.64
N GLU A 32 -12.61 -4.22 10.92
CA GLU A 32 -13.33 -5.05 9.94
C GLU A 32 -13.83 -4.22 8.75
N ARG A 33 -14.22 -2.96 8.96
CA ARG A 33 -14.59 -2.05 7.86
C ARG A 33 -13.37 -1.71 6.99
N ARG A 34 -12.21 -1.43 7.58
CA ARG A 34 -10.97 -1.22 6.83
C ARG A 34 -10.55 -2.49 6.06
N ARG A 35 -10.77 -3.66 6.64
CA ARG A 35 -10.58 -4.97 5.99
C ARG A 35 -11.52 -5.20 4.83
N LEU A 36 -12.79 -4.80 4.95
CA LEU A 36 -13.75 -4.83 3.85
C LEU A 36 -13.30 -3.90 2.71
N LEU A 37 -12.89 -2.67 3.02
CA LEU A 37 -12.34 -1.75 2.03
C LEU A 37 -11.16 -2.39 1.29
N ARG A 38 -10.17 -2.94 2.00
CA ARG A 38 -9.02 -3.63 1.39
C ARG A 38 -9.47 -4.78 0.48
N SER A 39 -10.43 -5.57 0.93
CA SER A 39 -10.97 -6.69 0.16
C SER A 39 -11.62 -6.23 -1.14
N LEU A 40 -12.46 -5.19 -1.10
CA LEU A 40 -13.10 -4.62 -2.27
C LEU A 40 -12.06 -4.04 -3.24
N MET A 41 -11.05 -3.33 -2.72
CA MET A 41 -9.95 -2.82 -3.55
C MET A 41 -9.15 -3.95 -4.21
N ASN A 42 -8.94 -5.10 -3.53
CA ASN A 42 -8.18 -6.21 -4.11
C ASN A 42 -8.91 -6.86 -5.29
N VAL A 43 -10.23 -7.02 -5.21
CA VAL A 43 -11.01 -7.72 -6.24
C VAL A 43 -11.49 -6.82 -7.37
N ARG A 44 -11.33 -5.50 -7.22
CA ARG A 44 -11.71 -4.52 -8.24
C ARG A 44 -10.84 -4.70 -9.48
N TRP A 45 -11.48 -4.83 -10.64
CA TRP A 45 -10.76 -4.87 -11.91
C TRP A 45 -10.19 -3.48 -12.26
N PRO A 46 -9.02 -3.38 -12.91
CA PRO A 46 -8.48 -2.09 -13.32
C PRO A 46 -9.45 -1.33 -14.21
N GLY A 47 -9.64 -0.05 -13.91
CA GLY A 47 -10.58 0.81 -14.61
C GLY A 47 -10.56 2.22 -14.04
N GLU A 48 -11.13 3.15 -14.80
CA GLU A 48 -11.21 4.55 -14.39
C GLU A 48 -11.94 4.71 -13.05
N VAL A 49 -11.57 5.75 -12.34
CA VAL A 49 -12.12 6.07 -11.03
C VAL A 49 -12.19 7.59 -10.91
N SER A 50 -13.14 8.11 -10.13
CA SER A 50 -13.34 9.56 -10.03
C SER A 50 -12.15 10.23 -9.33
N ALA A 51 -11.86 11.49 -9.72
CA ALA A 51 -10.82 12.28 -9.06
C ALA A 51 -11.10 12.49 -7.57
N GLU A 52 -12.38 12.57 -7.19
CA GLU A 52 -12.78 12.64 -5.79
C GLU A 52 -12.42 11.36 -5.03
N PHE A 53 -12.62 10.19 -5.63
CA PHE A 53 -12.26 8.92 -5.03
C PHE A 53 -10.76 8.80 -4.80
N LEU A 54 -9.95 9.16 -5.80
CA LEU A 54 -8.49 9.20 -5.67
C LEU A 54 -8.06 10.12 -4.52
N ARG A 55 -8.62 11.34 -4.47
CA ARG A 55 -8.32 12.30 -3.40
C ARG A 55 -8.63 11.75 -2.01
N VAL A 56 -9.82 11.17 -1.80
CA VAL A 56 -10.23 10.64 -0.49
C VAL A 56 -9.38 9.42 -0.11
N GLN A 57 -9.04 8.57 -1.06
CA GLN A 57 -8.14 7.45 -0.85
C GLN A 57 -6.73 7.91 -0.46
N ASP A 58 -6.16 8.87 -1.19
CA ASP A 58 -4.83 9.39 -0.92
C ASP A 58 -4.78 10.03 0.47
N GLU A 59 -5.78 10.85 0.83
CA GLU A 59 -5.88 11.42 2.18
C GLU A 59 -5.92 10.33 3.28
N LEU A 60 -6.75 9.29 3.10
CA LEU A 60 -6.86 8.18 4.05
C LEU A 60 -5.52 7.46 4.25
N LEU A 61 -4.86 7.10 3.15
CA LEU A 61 -3.64 6.31 3.22
C LEU A 61 -2.44 7.15 3.71
N GLN A 62 -2.41 8.45 3.41
CA GLN A 62 -1.43 9.38 3.99
C GLN A 62 -1.61 9.54 5.50
N GLU A 63 -2.86 9.59 5.99
CA GLU A 63 -3.16 9.57 7.43
C GLU A 63 -2.67 8.26 8.07
N GLU A 64 -2.96 7.11 7.45
CA GLU A 64 -2.51 5.79 7.94
C GLU A 64 -0.98 5.64 7.91
N LEU A 65 -0.30 6.23 6.94
CA LEU A 65 1.16 6.25 6.86
C LEU A 65 1.75 7.09 8.00
N ARG A 66 1.26 8.31 8.21
CA ARG A 66 1.70 9.19 9.30
C ARG A 66 1.48 8.56 10.67
N ALA A 67 0.36 7.87 10.86
CA ALA A 67 0.05 7.17 12.11
C ALA A 67 1.00 5.99 12.39
N ARG A 68 1.47 5.29 11.35
CA ARG A 68 2.47 4.20 11.46
C ARG A 68 3.89 4.71 11.68
N GLY A 69 4.18 5.93 11.20
CA GLY A 69 5.49 6.57 11.29
C GLY A 69 6.37 6.23 10.09
N ILE A 70 7.16 7.19 9.64
CA ILE A 70 8.05 7.07 8.49
C ILE A 70 9.45 6.66 8.97
N VAL A 71 10.08 5.74 8.24
CA VAL A 71 11.45 5.29 8.48
C VAL A 71 12.32 5.78 7.33
N HIS A 72 13.30 6.64 7.62
CA HIS A 72 14.23 7.12 6.61
C HIS A 72 15.31 6.08 6.33
N GLY A 73 15.42 5.63 5.08
CA GLY A 73 16.36 4.57 4.71
C GLY A 73 17.84 4.96 4.83
N ASP A 74 18.15 6.25 4.66
CA ASP A 74 19.50 6.82 4.78
C ASP A 74 20.01 6.90 6.23
N ALA A 75 19.09 6.87 7.21
CA ALA A 75 19.39 6.85 8.63
C ALA A 75 19.59 5.44 9.19
N LEU A 76 19.33 4.40 8.40
CA LEU A 76 19.50 3.02 8.84
C LEU A 76 20.98 2.63 8.86
N PRO A 77 21.42 1.87 9.88
CA PRO A 77 22.80 1.43 9.98
C PRO A 77 23.12 0.42 8.86
N VAL A 78 24.28 0.60 8.23
CA VAL A 78 24.75 -0.32 7.20
C VAL A 78 25.31 -1.58 7.83
N ILE A 79 25.39 -2.66 7.05
CA ILE A 79 25.90 -3.96 7.51
C ILE A 79 27.27 -3.83 8.16
N ARG A 80 28.15 -2.99 7.62
CA ARG A 80 29.48 -2.73 8.19
C ARG A 80 29.43 -2.29 9.66
N ASP A 81 28.43 -1.49 10.03
CA ASP A 81 28.33 -0.91 11.36
C ASP A 81 27.71 -1.90 12.37
N GLU A 82 26.76 -2.73 11.92
CA GLU A 82 26.10 -3.73 12.78
C GLU A 82 26.85 -5.07 12.85
N TYR A 83 27.59 -5.44 11.80
CA TYR A 83 28.18 -6.75 11.64
C TYR A 83 29.66 -6.65 11.25
N ALA A 84 30.51 -6.31 12.22
CA ALA A 84 31.94 -6.02 12.00
C ALA A 84 32.82 -7.14 11.38
N CYS A 85 32.28 -8.34 11.16
CA CYS A 85 33.02 -9.51 10.66
C CYS A 85 32.45 -10.11 9.36
N THR A 86 31.67 -9.35 8.57
CA THR A 86 31.14 -9.90 7.30
C THR A 86 32.15 -9.83 6.16
N ALA A 87 32.11 -10.81 5.27
CA ALA A 87 32.82 -10.79 3.99
C ALA A 87 31.93 -10.28 2.84
N VAL A 88 30.85 -9.57 3.14
CA VAL A 88 29.90 -9.04 2.15
C VAL A 88 30.59 -7.89 1.40
N LYS A 89 30.60 -7.96 0.07
CA LYS A 89 31.07 -6.84 -0.75
C LYS A 89 30.09 -5.68 -0.66
N ASN A 90 30.59 -4.45 -0.59
CA ASN A 90 29.79 -3.22 -0.46
C ASN A 90 28.94 -3.18 0.83
N ASP A 91 29.48 -3.69 1.92
CA ASP A 91 28.84 -3.71 3.26
C ASP A 91 28.56 -2.30 3.82
N ASP A 92 29.12 -1.27 3.20
CA ASP A 92 28.89 0.15 3.43
C ASP A 92 27.68 0.74 2.69
N ARG A 93 27.06 -0.04 1.80
CA ARG A 93 25.92 0.36 0.97
C ARG A 93 24.71 -0.56 1.12
N ILE A 94 24.82 -1.57 1.96
CA ILE A 94 23.76 -2.56 2.18
C ILE A 94 23.27 -2.40 3.61
N VAL A 95 21.96 -2.36 3.78
CA VAL A 95 21.27 -2.33 5.06
C VAL A 95 20.46 -3.61 5.19
N LEU A 96 20.50 -4.26 6.35
CA LEU A 96 19.56 -5.32 6.71
C LEU A 96 18.55 -4.74 7.70
N TRP A 97 17.31 -4.58 7.27
CA TRP A 97 16.27 -3.95 8.08
C TRP A 97 15.03 -4.84 8.21
N ARG A 98 14.45 -4.84 9.41
CA ARG A 98 13.20 -5.54 9.72
C ARG A 98 12.13 -4.53 10.09
N GLY A 99 11.14 -4.36 9.22
CA GLY A 99 10.00 -3.49 9.45
C GLY A 99 8.92 -3.63 8.38
N ASP A 100 7.98 -2.69 8.37
CA ASP A 100 6.94 -2.56 7.34
C ASP A 100 7.52 -1.78 6.15
N ILE A 101 7.82 -2.46 5.05
CA ILE A 101 8.38 -1.82 3.84
C ILE A 101 7.52 -0.66 3.31
N THR A 102 6.22 -0.62 3.62
CA THR A 102 5.31 0.47 3.26
C THR A 102 5.44 1.69 4.17
N THR A 103 6.43 1.75 5.05
CA THR A 103 6.76 2.94 5.84
C THR A 103 8.16 3.48 5.55
N LEU A 104 8.89 2.81 4.66
CA LEU A 104 10.26 3.13 4.33
C LEU A 104 10.32 4.28 3.30
N GLU A 105 10.93 5.40 3.68
CA GLU A 105 11.24 6.51 2.78
C GLU A 105 12.58 6.25 2.09
N VAL A 106 12.48 5.83 0.83
CA VAL A 106 13.58 5.54 -0.09
C VAL A 106 13.14 5.89 -1.51
N ASP A 107 14.09 5.99 -2.44
CA ASP A 107 13.80 6.31 -3.85
C ASP A 107 12.91 5.26 -4.53
N ALA A 108 13.07 3.99 -4.18
CA ALA A 108 12.30 2.90 -4.78
C ALA A 108 12.19 1.69 -3.85
N ILE A 109 11.06 0.99 -3.97
CA ILE A 109 10.84 -0.34 -3.39
C ILE A 109 10.57 -1.35 -4.51
N VAL A 110 11.01 -2.59 -4.33
CA VAL A 110 10.77 -3.66 -5.31
C VAL A 110 9.56 -4.48 -4.88
N ASN A 111 8.56 -4.57 -5.74
CA ASN A 111 7.39 -5.44 -5.54
C ASN A 111 7.58 -6.79 -6.25
N ALA A 112 7.26 -7.90 -5.58
CA ALA A 112 7.20 -9.22 -6.22
C ALA A 112 5.82 -9.43 -6.87
N ALA A 113 5.65 -8.83 -8.05
CA ALA A 113 4.41 -8.89 -8.82
C ALA A 113 4.17 -10.28 -9.42
N ASN A 114 2.91 -10.57 -9.72
CA ASN A 114 2.52 -11.71 -10.54
C ASN A 114 2.58 -11.38 -12.04
N SER A 115 2.48 -12.41 -12.90
CA SER A 115 2.62 -12.26 -14.36
C SER A 115 1.55 -11.38 -15.03
N GLN A 116 0.43 -11.09 -14.36
CA GLN A 116 -0.60 -10.21 -14.89
C GLN A 116 -0.27 -8.73 -14.62
N MET A 117 0.61 -8.43 -13.66
CA MET A 117 0.98 -7.06 -13.27
C MET A 117 -0.21 -6.20 -12.79
N LEU A 118 -1.26 -6.83 -12.27
CA LEU A 118 -2.48 -6.17 -11.78
C LEU A 118 -2.65 -6.25 -10.25
N GLY A 119 -1.62 -6.68 -9.54
CA GLY A 119 -1.69 -6.96 -8.11
C GLY A 119 -2.40 -8.29 -7.79
N CYS A 120 -2.62 -8.53 -6.49
CA CYS A 120 -3.22 -9.77 -5.98
C CYS A 120 -4.73 -9.65 -5.75
N PHE A 121 -5.52 -10.44 -6.49
CA PHE A 121 -6.99 -10.48 -6.39
C PHE A 121 -7.54 -11.32 -5.23
N VAL A 122 -6.69 -11.98 -4.42
CA VAL A 122 -7.15 -12.74 -3.25
C VAL A 122 -7.38 -11.76 -2.09
N PRO A 123 -8.61 -11.61 -1.58
CA PRO A 123 -8.92 -10.62 -0.54
C PRO A 123 -8.05 -10.79 0.70
N CYS A 124 -7.39 -9.71 1.12
CA CYS A 124 -6.56 -9.68 2.31
C CYS A 124 -5.44 -10.74 2.36
N HIS A 125 -4.95 -11.21 1.21
CA HIS A 125 -3.85 -12.16 1.15
C HIS A 125 -2.57 -11.59 1.78
N GLY A 126 -1.76 -12.46 2.38
CA GLY A 126 -0.51 -12.10 3.08
C GLY A 126 0.71 -11.94 2.18
N CYS A 127 0.54 -11.76 0.86
CA CYS A 127 1.66 -11.56 -0.05
C CYS A 127 2.10 -10.08 -0.11
N ILE A 128 3.35 -9.86 -0.52
CA ILE A 128 3.91 -8.51 -0.69
C ILE A 128 3.13 -7.68 -1.73
N ASP A 129 2.63 -8.34 -2.79
CA ASP A 129 1.81 -7.75 -3.85
C ASP A 129 0.42 -7.28 -3.38
N ASN A 130 0.00 -7.64 -2.16
CA ASN A 130 -1.21 -7.11 -1.53
C ASN A 130 -0.88 -6.14 -0.38
N ALA A 131 0.34 -6.23 0.17
CA ALA A 131 0.83 -5.28 1.16
C ALA A 131 1.19 -3.94 0.51
N ILE A 132 1.81 -3.97 -0.68
CA ILE A 132 2.03 -2.81 -1.53
C ILE A 132 0.75 -2.58 -2.33
N PRO A 133 0.01 -1.48 -2.13
CA PRO A 133 -1.27 -1.28 -2.81
C PRO A 133 -1.07 -1.00 -4.30
N HIS A 134 -1.56 -1.88 -5.17
CA HIS A 134 -1.54 -1.71 -6.64
C HIS A 134 -2.88 -1.30 -7.22
N SER A 135 -3.99 -1.66 -6.55
CA SER A 135 -5.27 -1.79 -7.25
C SER A 135 -6.05 -0.48 -7.43
N ILE A 136 -5.65 0.64 -6.80
CA ILE A 136 -6.29 1.95 -7.04
C ILE A 136 -5.30 3.14 -7.00
N THR A 137 -4.00 2.87 -6.91
CA THR A 137 -2.95 3.88 -6.77
C THR A 137 -2.53 4.47 -8.12
N GLN A 138 -3.44 5.14 -8.84
CA GLN A 138 -3.01 6.13 -9.85
C GLN A 138 -2.59 7.48 -9.22
N GLY A 139 -2.65 7.61 -7.88
CA GLY A 139 -2.35 8.85 -7.16
C GLY A 139 -1.38 8.73 -5.99
N PHE A 140 -0.88 7.52 -5.68
CA PHE A 140 0.05 7.32 -4.56
C PHE A 140 1.44 7.85 -4.90
N THR A 141 1.55 9.17 -4.83
CA THR A 141 2.82 9.87 -4.75
C THR A 141 3.37 9.61 -3.35
N TRP A 142 4.10 8.49 -3.22
CA TRP A 142 5.30 8.53 -2.39
C TRP A 142 6.07 9.76 -2.88
N SER A 143 6.21 10.76 -2.02
CA SER A 143 6.74 12.06 -2.41
C SER A 143 7.99 11.86 -3.26
N SER A 144 7.89 12.28 -4.52
CA SER A 144 8.94 12.30 -5.55
C SER A 144 9.54 10.94 -5.99
N LYS A 145 9.20 10.55 -7.24
CA LYS A 145 9.90 9.60 -8.13
C LYS A 145 9.69 8.10 -7.87
N ILE A 146 8.54 7.56 -8.24
CA ILE A 146 8.47 6.16 -8.66
C ILE A 146 7.95 6.13 -10.09
N GLU A 147 8.87 6.04 -11.05
CA GLU A 147 8.55 5.58 -12.41
C GLU A 147 8.44 4.06 -12.35
N CYS A 148 7.29 3.51 -12.73
CA CYS A 148 7.13 2.08 -12.96
C CYS A 148 8.03 1.70 -14.14
N CYS A 149 9.24 1.25 -13.86
CA CYS A 149 10.21 0.81 -14.86
C CYS A 149 9.83 -0.61 -15.32
N CYS A 150 8.77 -0.70 -16.11
CA CYS A 150 8.49 -1.86 -16.95
C CYS A 150 9.00 -1.53 -18.35
N THR A 151 10.19 -2.04 -18.69
CA THR A 151 10.62 -2.19 -20.09
C THR A 151 9.81 -3.26 -20.80
#